data_AF-A0A8X6G3R9-F1
#
_entry.id   AF-A0A8X6G3R9-F1
#
_cell.length_a   1.000
_cell.length_b   1.000
_cell.length_c   1.000
_cell.angle_alpha   90.00
_cell.angle_beta   90.00
_cell.angle_gamma   90.00
#
_symmetry.space_group_name_H-M   'P 1'
#
loop_
_entity.id
_entity.type
_entity.pdbx_description
1 polymer ?
#
loop_
_entity_poly.entity_id
_entity_poly.type
_entity_poly.pdbx_seq_one_letter_code
_entity_poly.pdbx_strand_id
1 'polypeptide(L)' 'MINSNPVSTPIEKGAITRDNSVSLSADVPYHEAVGSLMFLAIVTRPDIAYAVGVLSQVLDKPQRIHWTMVKRI' A
#
# COMPACT_ATOMS: atom_id res chain seq x y z
N MET A 1 25.03 8.43 4.80
CA MET A 1 23.74 7.79 4.47
C MET A 1 24.03 6.37 3.98
N ILE A 2 24.08 5.39 4.88
CA ILE A 2 24.37 3.99 4.54
C ILE A 2 23.41 3.11 5.34
N ASN A 3 22.35 2.62 4.69
CA ASN A 3 21.47 1.48 5.08
C ASN A 3 20.13 1.54 4.31
N SER A 4 20.16 1.76 2.99
CA SER A 4 18.99 1.48 2.15
C SER A 4 19.01 -0.01 1.84
N ASN A 5 18.15 -0.78 2.52
CA ASN A 5 17.97 -2.20 2.26
C ASN A 5 16.95 -2.34 1.11
N PRO A 6 17.34 -2.71 -0.12
CA PRO A 6 16.44 -2.66 -1.27
C PRO A 6 15.45 -3.84 -1.25
N VAL A 7 14.16 -3.54 -1.05
CA VAL A 7 13.09 -4.51 -1.34
C VAL A 7 12.87 -4.49 -2.85
N SER A 8 13.24 -5.60 -3.51
CA SER A 8 13.35 -5.71 -4.97
C SER A 8 12.01 -5.59 -5.73
N THR A 9 10.86 -5.74 -5.06
CA THR A 9 9.56 -5.43 -5.66
C THR A 9 8.57 -4.95 -4.58
N PRO A 10 7.92 -3.78 -4.74
CA PRO A 10 6.89 -3.31 -3.80
C PRO A 10 5.62 -4.17 -3.80
N ILE A 11 5.41 -4.98 -4.85
CA ILE A 11 4.16 -5.72 -5.06
C ILE A 11 4.43 -7.09 -5.70
N GLU A 12 4.10 -8.18 -4.99
CA GLU A 12 3.99 -9.50 -5.60
C GLU A 12 2.69 -9.54 -6.41
N LYS A 13 2.79 -9.63 -7.75
CA LYS A 13 1.66 -9.85 -8.66
C LYS A 13 1.03 -11.22 -8.37
N GLY A 14 0.11 -11.25 -7.42
CA GLY A 14 -0.60 -12.46 -6.99
C GLY A 14 -1.15 -12.42 -5.56
N ALA A 15 -0.77 -11.42 -4.76
CA ALA A 15 -1.27 -11.26 -3.39
C ALA A 15 -2.65 -10.55 -3.32
N ILE A 16 -3.01 -9.77 -4.34
CA ILE A 16 -4.29 -9.04 -4.41
C ILE A 16 -5.53 -9.94 -4.57
N THR A 17 -5.36 -11.23 -4.92
CA THR A 17 -6.48 -12.16 -5.18
C THR A 17 -6.57 -13.32 -4.18
N ARG A 18 -5.66 -13.41 -3.19
CA ARG A 18 -5.77 -14.44 -2.15
C ARG A 18 -6.84 -14.00 -1.15
N ASP A 19 -8.05 -14.49 -1.37
CA ASP A 19 -9.23 -14.35 -0.51
C ASP A 19 -8.86 -14.53 0.97
N ASN A 20 -8.61 -13.42 1.66
CA ASN A 20 -8.55 -13.35 3.11
C ASN A 20 -9.60 -12.31 3.50
N SER A 21 -10.84 -12.78 3.53
CA SER A 21 -12.11 -12.05 3.69
C SER A 21 -12.28 -11.33 5.04
N VAL A 22 -11.18 -10.91 5.66
CA VAL A 22 -11.22 -10.09 6.87
C VAL A 22 -11.18 -8.62 6.47
N SER A 23 -12.36 -8.01 6.46
CA SER A 23 -12.53 -6.56 6.32
C SER A 23 -11.65 -5.83 7.33
N LEU A 24 -10.99 -4.76 6.88
CA LEU A 24 -10.25 -3.90 7.78
C LEU A 24 -11.24 -3.19 8.72
N SER A 25 -10.92 -3.13 10.01
CA SER A 25 -11.74 -2.38 10.98
C SER A 25 -11.82 -0.91 10.59
N ALA A 26 -13.00 -0.29 10.75
CA ALA A 26 -13.25 1.11 10.41
C ALA A 26 -12.40 2.12 11.21
N ASP A 27 -11.73 1.67 12.27
CA ASP A 27 -10.82 2.46 13.11
C ASP A 27 -9.44 2.71 12.45
N VAL A 28 -9.11 2.01 11.35
CA VAL A 28 -7.82 2.20 10.69
C VAL A 28 -7.91 3.37 9.70
N PRO A 29 -7.03 4.38 9.79
CA PRO A 29 -7.01 5.54 8.89
C PRO A 29 -6.40 5.18 7.53
N TYR A 30 -7.04 4.26 6.80
CA TYR A 30 -6.57 3.75 5.52
C TYR A 30 -6.48 4.85 4.46
N HIS A 31 -7.49 5.71 4.38
CA HIS A 31 -7.54 6.81 3.41
C HIS A 31 -6.41 7.83 3.63
N GLU A 32 -6.13 8.20 4.88
CA GLU A 32 -5.05 9.13 5.24
C GLU A 32 -3.67 8.54 4.93
N ALA A 33 -3.48 7.24 5.20
CA ALA A 33 -2.23 6.54 4.90
C ALA A 33 -1.98 6.47 3.39
N VAL A 34 -3.00 6.13 2.59
CA VAL A 34 -2.90 6.11 1.12
C VAL A 34 -2.63 7.51 0.57
N GLY A 35 -3.29 8.55 1.09
CA GLY A 35 -3.04 9.94 0.70
C GLY A 35 -1.60 10.38 0.99
N SER A 36 -1.08 10.05 2.16
CA SER A 36 0.31 10.34 2.55
C SER A 36 1.32 9.62 1.66
N LEU A 37 1.07 8.34 1.35
CA LEU A 37 1.91 7.56 0.43
C LEU A 37 1.85 8.09 -1.00
N MET A 38 0.69 8.58 -1.45
CA MET A 38 0.54 9.19 -2.77
C MET A 38 1.35 10.47 -2.91
N PHE A 39 1.37 11.29 -1.86
CA PHE A 39 2.26 12.46 -1.82
C PHE A 39 3.74 12.06 -1.94
N LEU A 40 4.18 11.07 -1.15
CA LEU A 40 5.56 10.56 -1.22
C LEU A 40 5.92 10.01 -2.61
N ALA A 41 4.98 9.28 -3.22
CA ALA A 41 5.13 8.71 -4.56
C ALA A 41 5.34 9.77 -5.64
N ILE A 42 4.61 10.90 -5.54
CA ILE A 42 4.69 11.99 -6.51
C ILE A 42 5.93 12.86 -6.28
N VAL A 43 6.27 13.17 -5.02
CA VAL A 43 7.28 14.19 -4.70
C VAL A 43 8.70 13.62 -4.60
N THR A 44 8.85 12.41 -4.07
CA THR A 44 10.18 11.91 -3.66
C THR A 44 10.53 10.52 -4.17
N ARG A 45 9.54 9.66 -4.44
CA ARG A 45 9.81 8.24 -4.68
C ARG A 45 8.83 7.63 -5.70
N PRO A 46 9.02 7.86 -7.01
CA PRO A 46 8.14 7.31 -8.05
C PRO A 46 8.14 5.77 -8.08
N ASP A 47 9.14 5.13 -7.46
CA ASP A 47 9.26 3.67 -7.34
C ASP A 47 8.06 3.02 -6.65
N ILE A 48 7.39 3.75 -5.74
CA ILE A 48 6.21 3.26 -5.02
C ILE A 48 4.88 3.68 -5.67
N ALA A 49 4.93 4.52 -6.72
CA ALA A 49 3.73 5.08 -7.35
C ALA A 49 2.78 4.01 -7.89
N TYR A 50 3.33 2.91 -8.43
CA TYR A 50 2.52 1.79 -8.90
C TYR A 50 1.78 1.10 -7.75
N ALA A 51 2.45 0.86 -6.62
CA ALA A 51 1.84 0.20 -5.46
C ALA A 51 0.75 1.08 -4.82
N VAL A 52 1.01 2.38 -4.66
CA VAL A 52 0.03 3.34 -4.15
C VAL A 52 -1.16 3.48 -5.11
N GLY A 53 -0.91 3.50 -6.42
CA GLY A 53 -1.97 3.55 -7.43
C GLY A 53 -2.94 2.37 -7.30
N VAL A 54 -2.43 1.16 -7.08
CA VAL A 54 -3.28 -0.02 -6.83
C VAL A 54 -4.08 0.12 -5.52
N LEU A 55 -3.44 0.60 -4.44
CA LEU A 55 -4.11 0.77 -3.14
C LEU A 55 -5.18 1.86 -3.15
N SER A 56 -5.00 2.91 -3.97
CA SER A 56 -5.97 3.99 -4.17
C SER A 56 -7.27 3.55 -4.84
N GLN A 57 -7.25 2.42 -5.57
CA GLN A 57 -8.46 1.85 -6.17
C GLN A 57 -9.35 1.15 -5.14
N VAL A 58 -8.82 0.80 -3.95
CA VAL A 58 -9.53 0.04 -2.91
C VAL A 58 -9.72 0.88 -1.64
N LEU A 59 -10.37 2.04 -1.77
CA LEU A 59 -10.66 2.93 -0.64
C LEU A 59 -12.01 2.63 0.04
N ASP A 60 -13.00 2.12 -0.69
CA ASP A 60 -14.36 1.87 -0.19
C ASP A 60 -14.43 0.67 0.77
N LYS A 61 -13.71 -0.42 0.43
CA LYS A 61 -13.70 -1.67 1.21
C LYS A 61 -12.27 -2.19 1.38
N PRO A 62 -11.45 -1.55 2.22
CA PRO A 62 -10.10 -2.03 2.48
C PRO A 62 -10.16 -3.38 3.20
N GLN A 63 -9.31 -4.29 2.74
CA GLN A 63 -9.08 -5.60 3.34
C GLN A 63 -7.76 -5.57 4.10
N ARG A 64 -7.59 -6.52 5.04
CA ARG A 64 -6.35 -6.65 5.82
C ARG A 64 -5.09 -6.81 4.93
N ILE A 65 -5.23 -7.40 3.75
CA ILE A 65 -4.13 -7.53 2.77
C ILE A 65 -3.66 -6.16 2.26
N HIS A 66 -4.59 -5.25 1.94
CA HIS A 66 -4.28 -3.89 1.50
C HIS A 66 -3.60 -3.08 2.59
N TRP A 67 -4.05 -3.23 3.84
CA TRP A 67 -3.36 -2.60 4.98
C TRP A 67 -1.94 -3.16 5.19
N THR A 68 -1.74 -4.45 4.97
CA THR A 68 -0.41 -5.06 5.07
C THR A 68 0.51 -4.54 3.96
N MET A 69 -0.03 -4.32 2.75
CA MET A 69 0.71 -3.69 1.65
C MET A 69 1.08 -2.24 1.96
N VAL A 70 0.15 -1.44 2.47
CA VAL A 70 0.43 -0.06 2.93
C VAL A 70 1.59 -0.03 3.92
N LYS A 71 1.63 -0.96 4.88
CA LYS A 71 2.72 -1.07 5.86
C LYS A 71 4.05 -1.59 5.31
N ARG A 72 4.07 -2.19 4.12
CA ARG A 72 5.27 -2.74 3.48
C ARG A 72 5.98 -1.76 2.55
N ILE A 73 5.28 -0.69 2.13
CA ILE A 73 5.83 0.43 1.36
C ILE A 73 6.71 1.28 2.27
#